data_AF-A0A2W7S2M6-F1
#
_entry.id   AF-A0A2W7S2M6-F1
#
_cell.length_a   1.000
_cell.length_b   1.000
_cell.length_c   1.000
_cell.angle_alpha   90.00
_cell.angle_beta   90.00
_cell.angle_gamma   90.00
#
_symmetry.space_group_name_H-M   'P 1'
#
loop_
_entity.id
_entity.type
_entity.pdbx_description
1 polymer ?
#
loop_
_entity_poly.entity_id
_entity_poly.type
_entity_poly.pdbx_seq_one_letter_code
_entity_poly.pdbx_strand_id
1 'polypeptide(L)'
;MWWQYLLVFLGALLFDIVPFPFPPAFTIMVFLQIVFKLNEWWVIIFGVAGSVLGRYILLLYAPVLAVRYLKESKNNDIQILGDKMKKNKWTGQLIVLSYSLLPLPTTPLFLGAGISKLHPIYIIPAFIIGKFTSDTLAIFAGAYAVDNAQNIIDNALSWQSILSLFLGLFLLFCLFFVDWRTLILHKKLVFNFKILK
;
A
#
# COMPACT_ATOMS: atom_id res chain seq x y z
N MET A 1 -21.36 -12.57 -16.53
CA MET A 1 -20.78 -11.28 -16.07
C MET A 1 -20.38 -11.33 -14.59
N TRP A 2 -21.16 -11.94 -13.68
CA TRP A 2 -20.80 -11.97 -12.24
C TRP A 2 -19.54 -12.77 -11.86
N TRP A 3 -19.22 -13.84 -12.60
CA TRP A 3 -18.02 -14.64 -12.32
C TRP A 3 -16.71 -13.89 -12.53
N GLN A 4 -16.70 -12.81 -13.33
CA GLN A 4 -15.51 -11.97 -13.53
C GLN A 4 -15.17 -11.18 -12.26
N TYR A 5 -16.17 -10.73 -11.49
CA TYR A 5 -15.93 -10.12 -10.19
C TYR A 5 -15.40 -11.12 -9.15
N LEU A 6 -15.75 -12.39 -9.29
CA LEU A 6 -15.14 -13.45 -8.49
C LEU A 6 -13.65 -13.62 -8.82
N LEU A 7 -13.24 -13.45 -10.07
CA LEU A 7 -11.81 -13.40 -10.42
C LEU A 7 -11.10 -12.20 -9.79
N VAL A 8 -11.76 -11.02 -9.75
CA VAL A 8 -11.22 -9.83 -9.07
C VAL A 8 -11.00 -10.12 -7.59
N PHE A 9 -12.00 -10.72 -6.93
CA PHE A 9 -11.91 -11.12 -5.53
C PHE A 9 -10.76 -12.11 -5.29
N LEU A 10 -10.68 -13.18 -6.09
CA LEU A 10 -9.65 -14.20 -5.95
C LEU A 10 -8.26 -13.65 -6.25
N GLY A 11 -8.12 -12.78 -7.25
CA GLY A 11 -6.87 -12.12 -7.60
C GLY A 11 -6.36 -11.24 -6.46
N ALA A 12 -7.22 -10.37 -5.92
CA ALA A 12 -6.86 -9.52 -4.79
C ALA A 12 -6.52 -10.35 -3.54
N LEU A 13 -7.29 -11.41 -3.27
CA LEU A 13 -7.02 -12.34 -2.18
C LEU A 13 -5.66 -13.03 -2.34
N LEU A 14 -5.34 -13.51 -3.53
CA LEU A 14 -4.07 -14.20 -3.80
C LEU A 14 -2.88 -13.27 -3.62
N PHE A 15 -2.98 -12.01 -4.03
CA PHE A 15 -1.90 -11.05 -3.87
C PHE A 15 -1.64 -10.69 -2.41
N ASP A 16 -2.70 -10.58 -1.60
CA ASP A 16 -2.59 -10.17 -0.20
C ASP A 16 -2.44 -11.32 0.79
N ILE A 17 -2.79 -12.55 0.39
CA ILE A 17 -2.58 -13.75 1.22
C ILE A 17 -1.12 -14.17 1.22
N VAL A 18 -0.35 -13.99 0.15
CA VAL A 18 1.02 -14.53 0.06
C VAL A 18 2.00 -13.70 0.92
N PRO A 19 2.90 -14.33 1.69
CA PRO A 19 3.85 -13.63 2.56
C PRO A 19 5.06 -13.12 1.76
N PHE A 20 4.81 -12.56 0.57
CA PHE A 20 5.80 -12.05 -0.38
C PHE A 20 5.39 -10.63 -0.82
N PRO A 21 6.35 -9.71 -1.04
CA PRO A 21 6.04 -8.37 -1.55
C PRO A 21 5.67 -8.45 -3.04
N PHE A 22 4.40 -8.74 -3.32
CA PHE A 22 3.82 -8.58 -4.66
C PHE A 22 3.56 -7.10 -4.99
N PRO A 23 3.34 -6.78 -6.29
CA PRO A 23 2.72 -5.52 -6.68
C PRO A 23 1.43 -5.28 -5.88
N PRO A 24 1.00 -4.01 -5.74
CA PRO A 24 -0.25 -3.71 -5.07
C PRO A 24 -1.45 -4.47 -5.68
N ALA A 25 -2.39 -4.92 -4.86
CA ALA A 25 -3.54 -5.69 -5.34
C ALA A 25 -4.41 -4.91 -6.36
N PHE A 26 -4.42 -3.57 -6.32
CA PHE A 26 -5.12 -2.78 -7.32
C PHE A 26 -4.59 -3.05 -8.74
N THR A 27 -3.34 -3.50 -8.92
CA THR A 27 -2.79 -3.78 -10.25
C THR A 27 -3.57 -4.87 -10.96
N ILE A 28 -3.90 -5.97 -10.27
CA ILE A 28 -4.73 -7.04 -10.84
C ILE A 28 -6.20 -6.59 -11.01
N MET A 29 -6.69 -5.74 -10.10
CA MET A 29 -8.04 -5.18 -10.17
C MET A 29 -8.22 -4.30 -11.42
N VAL A 30 -7.30 -3.36 -11.67
CA VAL A 30 -7.26 -2.50 -12.86
C VAL A 30 -7.14 -3.33 -14.13
N PHE A 31 -6.24 -4.31 -14.15
CA PHE A 31 -6.07 -5.20 -15.31
C PHE A 31 -7.38 -5.91 -15.66
N LEU A 32 -8.03 -6.54 -14.67
CA LEU A 32 -9.29 -7.26 -14.88
C LEU A 32 -10.45 -6.31 -15.23
N GLN A 33 -10.47 -5.11 -14.65
CA GLN A 33 -11.45 -4.07 -14.96
C GLN A 33 -11.37 -3.66 -16.44
N ILE A 34 -10.17 -3.39 -16.96
CA ILE A 34 -9.95 -3.01 -18.36
C ILE A 34 -10.26 -4.17 -19.31
N VAL A 35 -9.72 -5.36 -19.05
CA VAL A 35 -9.84 -6.53 -19.93
C VAL A 35 -11.29 -6.97 -20.08
N PHE A 36 -12.05 -6.99 -18.99
CA PHE A 36 -13.44 -7.46 -18.99
C PHE A 36 -14.47 -6.32 -19.04
N LYS A 37 -14.02 -5.06 -19.15
CA LYS A 37 -14.87 -3.85 -19.14
C LYS A 37 -15.87 -3.87 -17.98
N LEU A 38 -15.36 -4.14 -16.78
CA LEU A 38 -16.16 -4.27 -15.56
C LEU A 38 -16.50 -2.90 -14.99
N ASN A 39 -17.61 -2.82 -14.25
CA ASN A 39 -17.97 -1.63 -13.51
C ASN A 39 -16.99 -1.41 -12.33
N GLU A 40 -16.49 -0.19 -12.21
CA GLU A 40 -15.43 0.22 -11.29
C GLU A 40 -15.84 -0.03 -9.84
N TRP A 41 -17.06 0.34 -9.46
CA TRP A 41 -17.55 0.20 -8.08
C TRP A 41 -17.61 -1.27 -7.65
N TRP A 42 -18.09 -2.15 -8.52
CA TRP A 42 -18.11 -3.58 -8.23
C TRP A 42 -16.70 -4.18 -8.16
N VAL A 43 -15.78 -3.75 -9.03
CA VAL A 43 -14.36 -4.15 -8.93
C VAL A 43 -13.77 -3.71 -7.59
N ILE A 44 -14.03 -2.49 -7.14
CA ILE A 44 -13.57 -1.97 -5.84
C ILE A 44 -14.15 -2.82 -4.70
N ILE A 45 -15.47 -3.05 -4.66
CA ILE A 45 -16.11 -3.82 -3.59
C ILE A 45 -15.54 -5.23 -3.48
N PHE A 46 -15.48 -5.97 -4.60
CA PHE A 46 -14.99 -7.35 -4.60
C PHE A 46 -13.47 -7.42 -4.38
N GLY A 47 -12.70 -6.50 -4.95
CA GLY A 47 -11.25 -6.45 -4.78
C GLY A 47 -10.83 -6.09 -3.35
N VAL A 48 -11.44 -5.07 -2.76
CA VAL A 48 -11.20 -4.69 -1.36
C VAL A 48 -11.61 -5.82 -0.42
N ALA A 49 -12.76 -6.47 -0.65
CA ALA A 49 -13.18 -7.62 0.16
C ALA A 49 -12.18 -8.78 0.08
N GLY A 50 -11.74 -9.14 -1.12
CA GLY A 50 -10.74 -10.20 -1.33
C GLY A 50 -9.41 -9.87 -0.68
N SER A 51 -8.96 -8.63 -0.82
CA SER A 51 -7.76 -8.10 -0.20
C SER A 51 -7.79 -8.17 1.33
N VAL A 52 -8.87 -7.66 1.94
CA VAL A 52 -9.04 -7.63 3.39
C VAL A 52 -9.06 -9.05 3.94
N LEU A 53 -9.74 -9.97 3.26
CA LEU A 53 -9.74 -11.38 3.62
C LEU A 53 -8.35 -12.00 3.49
N GLY A 54 -7.61 -11.71 2.42
CA GLY A 54 -6.22 -12.16 2.22
C GLY A 54 -5.31 -11.69 3.36
N ARG A 55 -5.39 -10.40 3.73
CA ARG A 55 -4.65 -9.86 4.88
C ARG A 55 -5.07 -10.44 6.21
N TYR A 56 -6.35 -10.68 6.41
CA TYR A 56 -6.84 -11.36 7.60
C TYR A 56 -6.27 -12.78 7.71
N ILE A 57 -6.29 -13.55 6.63
CA ILE A 57 -5.71 -14.89 6.60
C ILE A 57 -4.19 -14.83 6.86
N LEU A 58 -3.48 -13.89 6.24
CA LEU A 58 -2.04 -13.66 6.49
C LEU A 58 -1.75 -13.40 7.98
N LEU A 59 -2.56 -12.60 8.67
CA LEU A 59 -2.40 -12.37 10.11
C LEU A 59 -2.49 -13.66 10.93
N LEU A 60 -3.38 -14.58 10.53
CA LEU A 60 -3.60 -15.83 11.26
C LEU A 60 -2.44 -16.81 11.13
N TYR A 61 -1.87 -16.96 9.93
CA TYR A 61 -0.82 -17.96 9.69
C TYR A 61 0.61 -17.41 9.80
N ALA A 62 0.81 -16.08 9.77
CA ALA A 62 2.13 -15.45 9.94
C ALA A 62 2.90 -15.90 11.21
N PRO A 63 2.27 -16.07 12.41
CA PRO A 63 2.95 -16.64 13.57
C PRO A 63 3.55 -18.02 13.30
N VAL A 64 2.81 -18.87 12.56
CA VAL A 64 3.23 -20.24 12.25
C VAL A 64 4.43 -20.23 11.32
N LEU A 65 4.44 -19.35 10.30
CA LEU A 65 5.61 -19.17 9.46
C LEU A 65 6.82 -18.66 10.25
N ALA A 66 6.63 -17.71 11.15
CA ALA A 66 7.73 -17.18 11.94
C ALA A 66 8.38 -18.26 12.81
N VAL A 67 7.59 -19.09 13.48
CA VAL A 67 8.13 -20.22 14.27
C VAL A 67 8.88 -21.21 13.38
N ARG A 68 8.43 -21.44 12.15
CA ARG A 68 9.04 -22.42 11.23
C ARG A 68 10.32 -21.91 10.55
N TYR A 69 10.37 -20.63 10.20
CA TYR A 69 11.40 -20.08 9.30
C TYR A 69 12.30 -19.02 9.94
N LEU A 70 11.93 -18.41 11.06
CA LEU A 70 12.74 -17.39 11.75
C LEU A 70 13.45 -17.99 12.96
N LYS A 71 14.64 -17.45 13.25
CA LYS A 71 15.33 -17.71 14.52
C LYS A 71 14.52 -17.14 15.68
N GLU A 72 14.56 -17.81 16.82
CA GLU A 72 13.84 -17.40 18.04
C GLU A 72 14.19 -15.97 18.48
N SER A 73 15.46 -15.58 18.39
CA SER A 73 15.90 -14.20 18.69
C SER A 73 15.21 -13.15 17.80
N LYS A 74 15.03 -13.43 16.50
CA LYS A 74 14.32 -12.53 15.59
C LYS A 74 12.82 -12.51 15.81
N ASN A 75 12.24 -13.65 16.17
CA ASN A 75 10.84 -13.70 16.55
C ASN A 75 10.58 -12.86 17.82
N ASN A 76 11.47 -12.94 18.81
CA ASN A 76 11.39 -12.14 20.03
C ASN A 76 11.55 -10.64 19.76
N ASP A 77 12.50 -10.23 18.91
CA ASP A 77 12.65 -8.82 18.49
C ASP A 77 11.33 -8.26 17.91
N ILE A 78 10.68 -9.02 17.03
CA ILE A 78 9.43 -8.62 16.38
C ILE A 78 8.29 -8.55 17.40
N GLN A 79 8.20 -9.52 18.32
CA GLN A 79 7.19 -9.51 19.39
C GLN A 79 7.33 -8.30 20.32
N ILE A 80 8.56 -7.90 20.66
CA ILE A 80 8.82 -6.69 21.47
C ILE A 80 8.28 -5.43 20.78
N LEU A 81 8.47 -5.32 19.46
CA LEU A 81 7.90 -4.22 18.67
C LEU A 81 6.36 -4.27 18.70
N GLY A 82 5.80 -5.46 18.53
CA GLY A 82 4.38 -5.73 18.67
C GLY A 82 3.80 -5.28 20.01
N ASP A 83 4.46 -5.60 21.11
CA ASP A 83 4.00 -5.25 22.46
C ASP A 83 4.03 -3.74 22.70
N LYS A 84 5.00 -3.02 22.12
CA LYS A 84 4.98 -1.54 22.10
C LYS A 84 3.78 -1.01 21.31
N MET A 85 3.44 -1.62 20.17
CA MET A 85 2.24 -1.23 19.40
C MET A 85 0.94 -1.56 20.15
N LYS A 86 0.88 -2.64 20.93
CA LYS A 86 -0.28 -2.97 21.77
C LYS A 86 -0.56 -1.92 22.85
N LYS A 87 0.48 -1.25 23.37
CA LYS A 87 0.32 -0.20 24.39
C LYS A 87 -0.47 1.01 23.87
N ASN A 88 -0.36 1.33 22.59
CA ASN A 88 -1.14 2.41 21.97
C ASN A 88 -1.90 1.92 20.72
N LYS A 89 -3.17 1.57 20.94
CA LYS A 89 -4.08 1.05 19.90
C LYS A 89 -4.24 2.00 18.71
N TRP A 90 -4.12 3.31 18.93
CA TRP A 90 -4.21 4.31 17.87
C TRP A 90 -2.98 4.34 16.97
N THR A 91 -1.80 4.04 17.52
CA THR A 91 -0.55 4.01 16.75
C THR A 91 -0.60 2.93 15.67
N GLY A 92 -1.16 1.75 15.97
CA GLY A 92 -1.34 0.68 14.98
C GLY A 92 -2.24 1.11 13.82
N GLN A 93 -3.40 1.70 14.13
CA GLN A 93 -4.34 2.17 13.11
C GLN A 93 -3.76 3.29 12.24
N LEU A 94 -3.07 4.27 12.84
CA LEU A 94 -2.45 5.37 12.09
C LEU A 94 -1.36 4.87 11.14
N ILE A 95 -0.46 4.00 11.60
CA ILE A 95 0.59 3.43 10.75
C ILE A 95 -0.03 2.67 9.59
N VAL A 96 -1.02 1.82 9.86
CA VAL A 96 -1.68 1.02 8.83
C VAL A 96 -2.43 1.89 7.83
N LEU A 97 -3.15 2.91 8.30
CA LEU A 97 -3.85 3.84 7.44
C LEU A 97 -2.88 4.60 6.54
N SER A 98 -1.82 5.17 7.10
CA SER A 98 -0.78 5.88 6.34
C SER A 98 -0.12 4.97 5.29
N TYR A 99 0.23 3.74 5.66
CA TYR A 99 0.81 2.78 4.72
C TYR A 99 -0.15 2.34 3.62
N SER A 100 -1.45 2.21 3.94
CA SER A 100 -2.47 1.74 2.99
C SER A 100 -2.92 2.83 2.02
N LEU A 101 -2.81 4.10 2.40
CA LEU A 101 -3.04 5.23 1.51
C LEU A 101 -1.89 5.44 0.51
N LEU A 102 -0.69 5.04 0.88
CA LEU A 102 0.49 5.10 0.03
C LEU A 102 0.60 3.83 -0.82
N PRO A 103 1.23 3.89 -2.00
CA PRO A 103 1.53 2.70 -2.81
C PRO A 103 2.72 1.91 -2.23
N LEU A 104 2.74 1.72 -0.91
CA LEU A 104 3.77 0.96 -0.19
C LEU A 104 3.34 -0.50 -0.03
N PRO A 105 4.30 -1.45 -0.05
CA PRO A 105 3.98 -2.85 0.21
C PRO A 105 3.48 -2.99 1.65
N THR A 106 2.22 -3.40 1.80
CA THR A 106 1.61 -3.64 3.12
C THR A 106 1.97 -5.03 3.68
N THR A 107 2.56 -5.92 2.88
CA THR A 107 2.94 -7.27 3.32
C THR A 107 3.89 -7.29 4.53
N PRO A 108 5.00 -6.51 4.58
CA PRO A 108 5.86 -6.48 5.77
C PRO A 108 5.13 -6.01 7.03
N LEU A 109 4.20 -5.06 6.88
CA LEU A 109 3.40 -4.54 7.99
C LEU A 109 2.47 -5.62 8.56
N PHE A 110 1.74 -6.32 7.70
CA PHE A 110 0.83 -7.40 8.12
C PHE A 110 1.58 -8.63 8.62
N LEU A 111 2.74 -8.96 8.06
CA LEU A 111 3.60 -10.01 8.58
C LEU A 111 4.09 -9.67 10.00
N GLY A 112 4.68 -8.49 10.19
CA GLY A 112 5.14 -8.06 11.51
C GLY A 112 4.01 -8.04 12.55
N ALA A 113 2.83 -7.55 12.14
CA ALA A 113 1.63 -7.56 12.97
C ALA A 113 1.13 -8.96 13.33
N GLY A 114 1.11 -9.88 12.37
CA GLY A 114 0.72 -11.28 12.58
C GLY A 114 1.69 -11.98 13.51
N ILE A 115 3.00 -11.88 13.26
CA ILE A 115 4.06 -12.43 14.13
C ILE A 115 3.95 -11.91 15.56
N SER A 116 3.62 -10.62 15.71
CA SER A 116 3.39 -9.95 16.99
C SER A 116 2.08 -10.33 17.69
N LYS A 117 1.23 -11.15 17.04
CA LYS A 117 -0.10 -11.53 17.50
C LYS A 117 -0.97 -10.32 17.84
N LEU A 118 -0.93 -9.29 16.98
CA LEU A 118 -1.81 -8.13 17.12
C LEU A 118 -3.25 -8.54 16.82
N HIS A 119 -4.19 -8.06 17.63
CA HIS A 119 -5.61 -8.30 17.38
C HIS A 119 -6.03 -7.61 16.06
N PRO A 120 -6.70 -8.33 15.13
CA PRO A 120 -7.06 -7.79 13.81
C PRO A 120 -7.87 -6.49 13.86
N ILE A 121 -8.67 -6.28 14.91
CA ILE A 121 -9.48 -5.06 15.10
C ILE A 121 -8.63 -3.78 15.18
N TYR A 122 -7.34 -3.87 15.52
CA TYR A 122 -6.44 -2.71 15.60
C TYR A 122 -5.78 -2.35 14.26
N ILE A 123 -6.02 -3.13 13.20
CA ILE A 123 -5.31 -3.01 11.92
C ILE A 123 -6.32 -3.01 10.77
N ILE A 124 -7.22 -3.98 10.75
CA ILE A 124 -8.15 -4.22 9.64
C ILE A 124 -9.07 -3.03 9.36
N PRO A 125 -9.69 -2.33 10.34
CA PRO A 125 -10.55 -1.19 10.03
C PRO A 125 -9.80 -0.06 9.31
N ALA A 126 -8.59 0.27 9.78
CA ALA A 126 -7.73 1.27 9.15
C ALA A 126 -7.27 0.83 7.75
N PHE A 127 -6.97 -0.46 7.59
CA PHE A 127 -6.63 -1.05 6.30
C PHE A 127 -7.79 -0.98 5.30
N ILE A 128 -9.02 -1.30 5.73
CA ILE A 128 -10.21 -1.22 4.87
C ILE A 128 -10.37 0.20 4.33
N ILE A 129 -10.29 1.21 5.21
CA ILE A 129 -10.44 2.62 4.81
C ILE A 129 -9.33 3.01 3.84
N GLY A 130 -8.07 2.80 4.21
CA GLY A 130 -6.94 3.19 3.39
C GLY A 130 -6.93 2.49 2.04
N LYS A 131 -7.23 1.18 2.04
CA LYS A 131 -7.29 0.37 0.82
C LYS A 131 -8.46 0.77 -0.07
N PHE A 132 -9.65 0.96 0.48
CA PHE A 132 -10.79 1.43 -0.29
C PHE A 132 -10.47 2.77 -0.97
N THR A 133 -9.89 3.73 -0.24
CA THR A 133 -9.50 5.02 -0.82
C THR A 133 -8.41 4.87 -1.88
N SER A 134 -7.33 4.13 -1.60
CA SER A 134 -6.22 3.96 -2.53
C SER A 134 -6.62 3.21 -3.80
N ASP A 135 -7.33 2.08 -3.65
CA ASP A 135 -7.78 1.26 -4.77
C ASP A 135 -8.83 2.01 -5.62
N THR A 136 -9.70 2.81 -5.00
CA THR A 136 -10.64 3.68 -5.73
C THR A 136 -9.89 4.66 -6.61
N LEU A 137 -8.93 5.40 -6.04
CA LEU A 137 -8.11 6.36 -6.79
C LEU A 137 -7.37 5.68 -7.93
N ALA A 138 -6.77 4.51 -7.68
CA ALA A 138 -6.01 3.76 -8.68
C ALA A 138 -6.91 3.23 -9.81
N ILE A 139 -8.10 2.71 -9.50
CA ILE A 139 -9.03 2.17 -10.51
C ILE A 139 -9.57 3.28 -11.39
N PHE A 140 -10.04 4.38 -10.81
CA PHE A 140 -10.55 5.50 -11.61
C PHE A 140 -9.44 6.18 -12.42
N ALA A 141 -8.24 6.33 -11.85
CA ALA A 141 -7.09 6.83 -12.60
C ALA A 141 -6.70 5.89 -13.76
N GLY A 142 -6.73 4.58 -13.53
CA GLY A 142 -6.48 3.56 -14.56
C GLY A 142 -7.50 3.62 -15.70
N ALA A 143 -8.78 3.69 -15.37
CA ALA A 143 -9.85 3.83 -16.36
C ALA A 143 -9.70 5.12 -17.18
N TYR A 144 -9.48 6.26 -16.50
CA TYR A 144 -9.26 7.55 -17.14
C TYR A 144 -8.04 7.53 -18.08
N ALA A 145 -6.95 6.89 -17.66
CA ALA A 145 -5.74 6.79 -18.47
C ALA A 145 -5.95 5.96 -19.75
N VAL A 146 -6.79 4.92 -19.71
CA VAL A 146 -7.13 4.13 -20.90
C VAL A 146 -8.02 4.93 -21.85
N ASP A 147 -9.07 5.55 -21.32
CA ASP A 147 -10.02 6.33 -22.13
C ASP A 147 -9.36 7.55 -22.79
N ASN A 148 -8.32 8.10 -22.15
CA ASN A 148 -7.58 9.26 -22.64
C ASN A 148 -6.18 8.88 -23.15
N ALA A 149 -5.89 7.60 -23.41
CA ALA A 149 -4.54 7.15 -23.74
C ALA A 149 -3.97 7.91 -24.96
N GLN A 150 -4.78 8.06 -26.01
CA GLN A 150 -4.38 8.80 -27.21
C GLN A 150 -4.12 10.28 -26.91
N ASN A 151 -5.01 10.93 -26.15
CA ASN A 151 -4.84 12.32 -25.73
C ASN A 151 -3.61 12.52 -24.84
N ILE A 152 -3.29 11.55 -23.96
CA ILE A 152 -2.12 11.62 -23.07
C ILE A 152 -0.83 11.51 -23.89
N ILE A 153 -0.79 10.62 -24.89
CA ILE A 153 0.36 10.46 -25.78
C ILE A 153 0.55 11.71 -26.63
N ASP A 154 -0.54 12.21 -27.24
CA ASP A 154 -0.48 13.37 -28.12
C ASP A 154 -0.14 14.66 -27.35
N ASN A 155 -0.52 14.75 -26.08
CA ASN A 155 -0.20 15.86 -25.17
C ASN A 155 1.01 15.55 -24.25
N ALA A 156 1.86 14.57 -24.59
CA ALA A 156 3.03 14.24 -23.76
C ALA A 156 4.00 15.43 -23.59
N LEU A 157 4.06 16.34 -24.57
CA LEU A 157 4.84 17.58 -24.52
C LEU A 157 4.02 18.81 -24.07
N SER A 158 2.81 18.62 -23.55
CA SER A 158 1.98 19.73 -23.07
C SER A 158 2.60 20.42 -21.86
N TRP A 159 2.17 21.64 -21.61
CA TRP A 159 2.55 22.41 -20.42
C TRP A 159 2.21 21.67 -19.11
N GLN A 160 1.13 20.87 -19.10
CA GLN A 160 0.74 20.07 -17.93
C GLN A 160 1.75 18.95 -17.65
N SER A 161 2.25 18.30 -18.69
CA SER A 161 3.28 17.25 -18.59
C SER A 161 4.63 17.82 -18.15
N ILE A 162 4.98 19.01 -18.62
CA ILE A 162 6.19 19.72 -18.17
C ILE A 162 6.06 20.12 -16.70
N LEU A 163 4.92 20.67 -16.29
CA LEU A 163 4.65 21.02 -14.90
C LEU A 163 4.65 19.80 -13.98
N SER A 164 4.06 18.69 -14.39
CA SER A 164 4.04 17.46 -13.59
C SER A 164 5.45 16.86 -13.45
N LEU A 165 6.25 16.90 -14.51
CA LEU A 165 7.65 16.49 -14.47
C LEU A 165 8.48 17.43 -13.57
N PHE A 166 8.30 18.74 -13.69
CA PHE A 166 8.98 19.72 -12.84
C PHE A 166 8.59 19.55 -11.37
N LEU A 167 7.30 19.32 -11.09
CA LEU A 167 6.81 19.02 -9.75
C LEU A 167 7.42 17.73 -9.21
N GLY A 168 7.50 16.66 -10.03
CA GLY A 168 8.14 15.40 -9.67
C GLY A 168 9.64 15.59 -9.34
N LEU A 169 10.36 16.31 -10.18
CA LEU A 169 11.77 16.68 -9.96
C LEU A 169 11.94 17.54 -8.71
N PHE A 170 11.04 18.48 -8.47
CA PHE A 170 11.06 19.34 -7.28
C PHE A 170 10.83 18.52 -6.00
N LEU A 171 9.87 17.59 -6.01
CA LEU A 171 9.64 16.67 -4.89
C LEU A 171 10.86 15.77 -4.63
N LEU A 172 11.48 15.23 -5.69
CA LEU A 172 12.72 14.46 -5.58
C LEU A 172 13.85 15.34 -5.03
N PHE A 173 13.97 16.58 -5.50
CA PHE A 173 14.94 17.54 -4.98
C PHE A 173 14.74 17.79 -3.49
N CYS A 174 13.51 18.08 -3.05
CA CYS A 174 13.21 18.22 -1.63
C CYS A 174 13.56 16.96 -0.83
N LEU A 175 13.22 15.77 -1.36
CA LEU A 175 13.52 14.50 -0.69
C LEU A 175 15.03 14.31 -0.46
N PHE A 176 15.85 14.57 -1.47
CA PHE A 176 17.29 14.30 -1.44
C PHE A 176 18.11 15.39 -0.75
N PHE A 177 17.71 16.65 -0.91
CA PHE A 177 18.54 17.79 -0.50
C PHE A 177 18.07 18.45 0.79
N VAL A 178 16.84 18.22 1.26
CA VAL A 178 16.39 18.75 2.56
C VAL A 178 16.93 17.88 3.69
N ASP A 179 17.56 18.52 4.68
CA ASP A 179 17.88 17.86 5.95
C ASP A 179 16.60 17.67 6.77
N TRP A 180 15.91 16.56 6.50
CA TRP A 180 14.68 16.17 7.17
C TRP A 180 14.85 16.06 8.69
N ARG A 181 16.03 15.69 9.17
CA ARG A 181 16.30 15.58 10.62
C ARG A 181 16.27 16.95 11.27
N THR A 182 16.95 17.93 10.68
CA THR A 182 16.96 19.31 11.18
C THR A 182 15.60 19.98 10.99
N LEU A 183 14.89 19.69 9.89
CA LEU A 183 13.55 20.20 9.64
C LEU A 183 12.53 19.68 10.67
N ILE A 184 12.51 18.38 10.96
CA ILE A 184 11.52 17.76 11.85
C ILE A 184 11.80 18.09 13.32
N LEU A 185 13.07 18.03 13.75
CA LEU A 185 13.43 18.22 15.17
C LEU A 185 13.58 19.69 15.57
N HIS A 186 14.15 20.52 14.70
CA HIS A 186 14.49 21.91 15.02
C HIS A 186 13.61 22.93 14.27
N LYS A 187 12.65 22.46 13.45
CA LYS A 187 11.77 23.30 12.62
C LYS A 187 12.53 24.28 11.72
N LYS A 188 13.77 23.93 11.35
CA LYS A 188 14.65 24.77 10.54
C LYS A 188 14.93 24.08 9.21
N LEU A 189 14.62 24.76 8.12
CA LEU A 189 14.88 24.26 6.78
C LEU A 189 16.35 24.47 6.43
N VAL A 190 17.07 23.36 6.26
CA VAL A 190 18.50 23.34 5.90
C VAL A 190 18.66 22.40 4.71
N PHE A 191 19.43 22.82 3.72
CA PHE A 191 19.76 21.99 2.57
C PHE A 191 21.14 21.37 2.72
N ASN A 192 21.27 20.08 2.46
CA ASN A 192 22.54 19.37 2.41
C ASN A 192 22.77 18.79 1.01
N PHE A 193 23.74 19.35 0.30
CA PHE A 193 24.12 18.92 -1.05
C PHE A 193 25.19 17.84 -1.08
N LYS A 194 25.73 17.42 0.08
CA LYS A 194 26.65 16.28 0.18
C LYS A 194 25.88 14.96 0.23
N ILE A 195 25.36 14.65 -0.96
CA ILE A 195 24.75 13.42 -1.49
C ILE A 195 25.53 12.12 -1.31
N LEU A 196 26.68 12.17 -1.96
CA LEU A 196 27.56 11.06 -2.26
C LEU A 196 28.84 11.24 -1.45
N LYS A 197 29.44 10.11 -1.10
CA LYS A 197 30.68 10.06 -0.33
C LYS A 197 31.88 10.50 -1.18
#